data_AF-D8F0X6-F1
#
_entry.id   AF-D8F0X6-F1
#
_cell.length_a   1.000
_cell.length_b   1.000
_cell.length_c   1.000
_cell.angle_alpha   90.00
_cell.angle_beta   90.00
_cell.angle_gamma   90.00
#
_symmetry.space_group_name_H-M   'P 1'
#
loop_
_entity.id
_entity.type
_entity.pdbx_description
1 polymer ?
#
loop_
_entity_poly.entity_id
_entity_poly.type
_entity_poly.pdbx_seq_one_letter_code
_entity_poly.pdbx_strand_id
1 'polypeptide(L)'
;MVVNNTRFLILPWINIKFLASKILALNAKRISNDWFQIYNHHIYLLETFVEQNRFQGTCYKAANWIRVGQTKGTSKRGHDHLFHGKIKDVYLYPLRKDFRKKLTG
;
A
#
# COMPACT_ATOMS: atom_id res chain seq x y z
N MET A 1 -4.98 13.50 -0.15
CA MET A 1 -3.93 12.84 0.64
C MET A 1 -3.74 11.40 0.19
N VAL A 2 -2.47 10.96 0.17
CA VAL A 2 -2.03 9.57 -0.04
C VAL A 2 -1.50 9.04 1.29
N VAL A 3 -1.78 7.79 1.65
CA VAL A 3 -1.23 7.16 2.85
C VAL A 3 -0.59 5.80 2.55
N ASN A 4 0.47 5.51 3.29
CA ASN A 4 1.26 4.30 3.11
C ASN A 4 0.87 3.20 4.09
N ASN A 5 0.53 2.02 3.58
CA ASN A 5 0.43 0.81 4.39
C ASN A 5 1.83 0.20 4.56
N THR A 6 2.55 0.68 5.57
CA THR A 6 3.96 0.36 5.81
C THR A 6 4.17 -1.06 6.31
N ARG A 7 3.23 -1.61 7.10
CA ARG A 7 3.36 -2.93 7.70
C ARG A 7 2.03 -3.67 7.71
N PHE A 8 1.97 -4.75 6.94
CA PHE A 8 0.88 -5.71 6.96
C PHE A 8 1.45 -7.09 7.28
N LEU A 9 1.08 -7.63 8.43
CA LEU A 9 1.63 -8.88 8.97
C LEU A 9 0.49 -9.78 9.45
N ILE A 10 0.51 -11.02 8.96
CA ILE A 10 -0.25 -12.13 9.53
C ILE A 10 0.79 -13.09 10.12
N LEU A 11 0.60 -13.48 11.37
CA LEU A 11 1.55 -14.33 12.08
C LEU A 11 1.52 -15.75 11.48
N PRO A 12 2.68 -16.44 11.42
CA PRO A 12 2.83 -17.67 10.65
C PRO A 12 1.94 -18.84 11.12
N TRP A 13 1.52 -18.83 12.38
CA TRP A 13 0.59 -19.82 12.93
C TRP A 13 -0.88 -19.59 12.54
N ILE A 14 -1.20 -18.44 11.93
CA ILE A 14 -2.56 -18.13 11.45
C ILE A 14 -2.68 -18.62 10.01
N ASN A 15 -3.39 -19.73 9.81
CA ASN A 15 -3.67 -20.28 8.48
C ASN A 15 -5.16 -20.25 8.16
N ILE A 16 -5.63 -19.12 7.63
CA ILE A 16 -7.03 -18.93 7.20
C ILE A 16 -7.03 -18.53 5.72
N LYS A 17 -7.73 -19.30 4.90
CA LYS A 17 -7.84 -19.07 3.46
C LYS A 17 -8.37 -17.66 3.18
N PHE A 18 -7.69 -16.92 2.30
CA PHE A 18 -8.06 -15.56 1.87
C PHE A 18 -8.14 -14.49 2.98
N LEU A 19 -7.63 -14.77 4.18
CA LEU A 19 -7.68 -13.81 5.29
C LEU A 19 -7.01 -12.48 4.93
N ALA A 20 -5.82 -12.55 4.32
CA ALA A 20 -5.04 -11.38 3.95
C ALA A 20 -5.81 -10.41 3.05
N SER A 21 -6.34 -10.91 1.92
CA SER A 21 -7.09 -10.08 0.98
C SER A 21 -8.41 -9.58 1.57
N LYS A 22 -9.07 -10.40 2.40
CA LYS A 22 -10.30 -10.01 3.10
C LYS A 22 -10.04 -8.85 4.06
N ILE A 23 -8.99 -8.92 4.89
CA ILE A 23 -8.62 -7.83 5.81
C ILE A 23 -8.30 -6.57 5.02
N LEU A 24 -7.50 -6.65 3.95
CA LEU A 24 -7.16 -5.50 3.12
C LEU A 24 -8.39 -4.84 2.51
N ALA A 25 -9.33 -5.63 1.97
CA ALA A 25 -10.57 -5.11 1.39
C ALA A 25 -11.47 -4.42 2.43
N LEU A 26 -11.58 -4.99 3.63
CA LEU A 26 -12.35 -4.39 4.72
C LEU A 26 -11.74 -3.06 5.19
N ASN A 27 -10.42 -3.03 5.36
CA ASN A 27 -9.71 -1.80 5.73
C ASN A 27 -9.88 -0.71 4.67
N ALA A 28 -9.70 -1.04 3.39
CA ALA A 28 -9.85 -0.07 2.30
C ALA A 28 -11.25 0.57 2.27
N LYS A 29 -12.31 -0.18 2.60
CA LYS A 29 -13.68 0.36 2.66
C LYS A 29 -13.90 1.37 3.78
N ARG A 30 -13.17 1.23 4.90
CA ARG A 30 -13.44 1.98 6.14
C ARG A 30 -12.46 3.13 6.38
N ILE A 31 -11.20 2.95 5.99
CA ILE A 31 -10.08 3.80 6.40
C ILE A 31 -10.28 5.29 6.08
N SER A 32 -10.89 5.65 4.95
CA SER A 32 -11.11 7.07 4.60
C SER A 32 -12.08 7.76 5.58
N ASN A 33 -13.07 7.03 6.08
CA ASN A 33 -14.01 7.55 7.06
C ASN A 33 -13.37 7.62 8.45
N ASP A 34 -12.69 6.56 8.88
CA ASP A 34 -11.97 6.56 10.16
C ASP A 34 -10.96 7.71 10.23
N TRP A 35 -10.24 7.95 9.14
CA TRP A 35 -9.26 9.04 9.05
C TRP A 35 -9.91 10.42 9.12
N PHE A 36 -11.07 10.59 8.47
CA PHE A 36 -11.82 11.84 8.55
C PHE A 36 -12.31 12.12 9.98
N GLN A 37 -12.78 11.10 10.71
CA GLN A 37 -13.22 11.29 12.09
C GLN A 37 -12.09 11.74 13.03
N ILE A 38 -10.86 11.27 12.81
CA ILE A 38 -9.73 11.58 13.68
C ILE A 38 -9.03 12.88 13.26
N TYR A 39 -8.84 13.09 11.96
CA TYR A 39 -7.98 14.15 11.44
C TYR A 39 -8.72 15.21 10.59
N ASN A 40 -10.04 15.10 10.46
CA ASN A 40 -10.91 16.01 9.71
C ASN A 40 -10.54 16.18 8.22
N HIS A 41 -9.97 15.15 7.61
CA HIS A 41 -9.69 15.11 6.17
C HIS A 41 -9.70 13.68 5.62
N HIS A 42 -10.08 13.53 4.34
CA HIS A 42 -10.16 12.22 3.69
C HIS A 42 -8.84 11.75 3.08
N ILE A 43 -8.64 10.43 3.12
CA ILE A 43 -7.68 9.73 2.29
C ILE A 43 -8.31 9.45 0.93
N TYR A 44 -7.56 9.66 -0.15
CA TYR A 44 -8.02 9.37 -1.52
C TYR A 44 -7.29 8.19 -2.17
N LEU A 45 -6.09 7.85 -1.70
CA LEU A 45 -5.25 6.81 -2.29
C LEU A 45 -4.44 6.11 -1.20
N LEU A 46 -4.45 4.78 -1.23
CA LEU A 46 -3.52 3.96 -0.44
C LEU A 46 -2.35 3.55 -1.32
N GLU A 47 -1.17 3.47 -0.73
CA GLU A 47 0.02 2.92 -1.36
C GLU A 47 0.71 1.89 -0.46
N THR A 48 1.44 0.96 -1.08
CA THR A 48 2.31 0.03 -0.35
C THR A 48 3.45 -0.43 -1.24
N PHE A 49 4.53 -0.89 -0.61
CA PHE A 49 5.75 -1.34 -1.27
C PHE A 49 6.04 -2.79 -0.88
N VAL A 50 6.14 -3.68 -1.87
CA VAL A 50 6.35 -5.10 -1.66
C VAL A 50 7.70 -5.51 -2.23
N GLU A 51 8.62 -5.96 -1.38
CA GLU A 51 9.95 -6.43 -1.81
C GLU A 51 9.84 -7.73 -2.62
N GLN A 52 10.23 -7.69 -3.90
CA GLN A 52 9.96 -8.75 -4.88
C GLN A 52 10.61 -10.09 -4.50
N ASN A 53 11.85 -10.03 -4.02
CA ASN A 53 12.62 -11.22 -3.68
C ASN A 53 12.10 -11.95 -2.43
N ARG A 54 11.22 -11.30 -1.66
CA ARG A 54 10.66 -11.86 -0.42
C ARG A 54 9.18 -12.20 -0.56
N PHE A 55 8.44 -11.44 -1.36
CA PHE A 55 6.99 -11.54 -1.42
C PHE A 55 6.47 -11.32 -2.84
N GLN A 56 5.50 -12.14 -3.25
CA GLN A 56 4.85 -12.03 -4.57
C GLN A 56 3.73 -10.98 -4.64
N GLY A 57 3.34 -10.41 -3.48
CA GLY A 57 2.25 -9.44 -3.40
C GLY A 57 0.85 -10.00 -3.68
N THR A 58 0.66 -11.32 -3.62
CA THR A 58 -0.57 -12.01 -4.03
C THR A 58 -1.83 -11.50 -3.31
N CYS A 59 -1.73 -11.21 -2.01
CA CYS A 59 -2.86 -10.69 -1.23
C CYS A 59 -3.32 -9.29 -1.69
N TYR A 60 -2.38 -8.44 -2.12
CA TYR A 60 -2.68 -7.11 -2.65
C TYR A 60 -3.40 -7.23 -4.01
N LYS A 61 -2.88 -8.07 -4.92
CA LYS A 61 -3.54 -8.36 -6.21
C LYS A 61 -4.96 -8.89 -5.99
N ALA A 62 -5.12 -9.88 -5.10
CA ALA A 62 -6.42 -10.46 -4.78
C ALA A 62 -7.39 -9.47 -4.09
N ALA A 63 -6.88 -8.42 -3.47
CA ALA A 63 -7.67 -7.33 -2.89
C ALA A 63 -7.91 -6.16 -3.86
N ASN A 64 -7.67 -6.34 -5.17
CA ASN A 64 -7.83 -5.33 -6.22
C ASN A 64 -6.87 -4.13 -6.12
N TRP A 65 -5.70 -4.30 -5.49
CA TRP A 65 -4.65 -3.29 -5.57
C TRP A 65 -3.97 -3.35 -6.94
N ILE A 66 -3.64 -2.17 -7.47
CA ILE A 66 -3.10 -2.00 -8.81
C ILE A 66 -1.58 -1.86 -8.70
N ARG A 67 -0.83 -2.76 -9.34
CA ARG A 67 0.63 -2.61 -9.47
C ARG A 67 0.91 -1.51 -10.48
N VAL A 68 1.65 -0.48 -10.08
CA VAL A 68 1.91 0.70 -10.93
C VAL A 68 3.37 0.88 -11.32
N GLY A 69 4.28 0.10 -10.76
CA GLY A 69 5.69 0.17 -11.09
C GLY A 69 6.57 -0.48 -10.04
N GLN A 70 7.85 -0.13 -10.08
CA GLN A 70 8.90 -0.68 -9.23
C GLN A 70 9.82 0.43 -8.73
N THR A 71 10.38 0.26 -7.54
CA THR A 71 11.44 1.13 -7.04
C THR A 71 12.78 0.81 -7.70
N LYS A 72 13.72 1.75 -7.70
CA LYS A 72 15.06 1.56 -8.29
C LYS A 72 16.01 0.70 -7.43
N GLY A 73 15.58 0.26 -6.24
CA GLY A 73 16.45 -0.47 -5.30
C GLY A 73 17.55 0.39 -4.66
N THR A 74 17.32 1.70 -4.56
CA THR A 74 18.19 2.65 -3.87
C THR A 74 17.56 3.11 -2.55
N SER A 75 18.41 3.41 -1.57
CA SER A 75 18.02 4.09 -0.34
C SER A 75 18.79 5.40 -0.22
N LYS A 76 18.14 6.43 0.33
CA LYS A 76 18.79 7.68 0.69
C LYS A 76 19.64 7.47 1.94
N ARG A 77 20.89 7.94 1.92
CA ARG A 77 21.80 7.97 3.05
C ARG A 77 22.50 9.34 3.08
N GLY A 78 21.95 10.28 3.85
CA GLY A 78 22.42 11.66 3.85
C GLY A 78 22.20 12.33 2.50
N HIS A 79 23.27 12.85 1.90
CA HIS A 79 23.28 13.44 0.55
C HIS A 79 23.46 12.39 -0.55
N ASP A 80 23.83 11.15 -0.20
CA ASP A 80 24.11 10.09 -1.16
C ASP A 80 22.94 9.12 -1.34
N HIS A 81 22.94 8.44 -2.47
CA HIS A 81 22.07 7.31 -2.75
C HIS A 81 22.88 6.01 -2.74
N LEU A 82 22.55 5.12 -1.80
CA LEU A 82 23.17 3.79 -1.72
C LEU A 82 22.30 2.79 -2.48
N PHE A 83 22.86 2.21 -3.53
CA PHE A 83 22.22 1.12 -4.26
C PHE A 83 22.37 -0.18 -3.48
N HIS A 84 21.24 -0.81 -3.15
CA HIS A 84 21.22 -2.09 -2.41
C HIS A 84 20.48 -3.19 -3.17
N GLY A 85 20.01 -2.93 -4.39
CA GLY A 85 19.37 -3.93 -5.26
C GLY A 85 18.04 -4.50 -4.77
N LYS A 86 17.46 -3.97 -3.68
CA LYS A 86 16.17 -4.46 -3.14
C LYS A 86 15.02 -3.72 -3.81
N ILE A 87 14.64 -4.22 -4.98
CA ILE A 87 13.54 -3.69 -5.78
C ILE A 87 12.21 -4.03 -5.10
N LYS A 88 11.32 -3.04 -5.00
CA LYS A 88 9.97 -3.21 -4.47
C LYS A 88 8.95 -2.93 -5.55
N ASP A 89 7.94 -3.78 -5.68
CA ASP A 89 6.74 -3.45 -6.41
C ASP A 89 5.94 -2.38 -5.67
N VAL A 90 5.43 -1.40 -6.42
CA VAL A 90 4.55 -0.35 -5.91
C VAL A 90 3.11 -0.74 -6.25
N TYR A 91 2.27 -0.85 -5.22
CA TYR A 91 0.84 -1.08 -5.37
C TYR A 91 0.04 0.11 -4.87
N LEU A 92 -1.00 0.49 -5.62
CA LEU A 92 -1.92 1.55 -5.27
C LEU A 92 -3.35 1.02 -5.15
N TYR A 93 -4.13 1.61 -4.25
CA TYR A 93 -5.57 1.37 -4.14
C TYR A 93 -6.32 2.71 -4.08
N PRO A 94 -7.01 3.12 -5.17
CA PRO A 94 -7.86 4.30 -5.17
C PRO A 94 -9.09 4.10 -4.27
N LEU A 95 -9.33 5.01 -3.33
CA LEU A 95 -10.49 4.96 -2.44
C LEU A 95 -11.74 5.62 -3.04
N ARG A 96 -11.55 6.45 -4.07
CA ARG A 96 -12.61 7.11 -4.82
C ARG A 96 -12.25 7.20 -6.31
N LYS A 97 -13.26 7.30 -7.18
CA LYS A 97 -13.07 7.45 -8.63
C LYS A 97 -12.39 8.78 -9.00
N ASP A 98 -12.66 9.84 -8.25
CA ASP A 98 -12.12 11.18 -8.46
C ASP A 98 -10.78 11.44 -7.74
N PHE A 99 -10.11 10.40 -7.24
CA PHE A 99 -8.89 10.55 -6.44
C PHE A 99 -7.80 11.39 -7.13
N ARG A 100 -7.65 11.27 -8.46
CA ARG A 100 -6.68 12.08 -9.22
C ARG A 100 -6.96 13.57 -9.07
N LYS A 101 -8.20 14.02 -9.31
CA LYS A 101 -8.62 15.42 -9.16
C LYS A 101 -8.44 15.94 -7.73
N LYS A 102 -8.50 15.07 -6.73
CA LYS A 102 -8.29 15.43 -5.32
C LYS A 102 -6.81 15.45 -4.91
N LEU A 103 -5.92 14.90 -5.73
CA LEU A 103 -4.48 14.84 -5.49
C LEU A 103 -3.70 15.78 -6.40
N THR A 104 -4.20 16.06 -7.60
CA THR A 104 -3.71 17.09 -8.51
C THR A 104 -4.59 18.32 -8.31
N GLY A 105 -4.06 19.30 -7.57
CA GLY A 105 -4.62 20.65 -7.55
C GLY A 105 -4.42 21.32 -8.89
#